data_AF-A0A818QA49-F1
#
_entry.id   AF-A0A818QA49-F1
#
_cell.length_a   1.000
_cell.length_b   1.000
_cell.length_c   1.000
_cell.angle_alpha   90.00
_cell.angle_beta   90.00
_cell.angle_gamma   90.00
#
_symmetry.space_group_name_H-M   'P 1'
#
loop_
_entity.id
_entity.type
_entity.pdbx_description
1 polymer ?
#
loop_
_entity_poly.entity_id
_entity_poly.type
_entity_poly.pdbx_seq_one_letter_code
_entity_poly.pdbx_strand_id
1 'polypeptide(L)'
;VKEIFNSLRHIYPNISYPIKWLITRWRSDPFSQGSYSSFHLGSDLETLKELSLETHDGRIHWAGEHTNYNGSIGYVDSGFESGIREAKKILNKLQPFT
;
A
#
# COMPACT_ATOMS: atom_id res chain seq x y z
N VAL A 1 6.77 17.82 -17.22
CA VAL A 1 7.00 17.33 -18.62
C VAL A 1 8.08 18.12 -19.32
N LYS A 2 7.91 19.44 -19.54
CA LYS A 2 8.95 20.28 -20.18
C LYS A 2 10.32 20.16 -19.50
N GLU A 3 10.34 20.22 -18.16
CA GLU A 3 11.56 20.05 -17.37
C GLU A 3 12.22 18.67 -17.61
N ILE A 4 11.46 17.58 -17.43
CA ILE A 4 11.94 16.20 -17.70
C ILE A 4 12.49 16.07 -19.12
N PHE A 5 11.79 16.63 -20.11
CA PHE A 5 12.22 16.57 -21.51
C PHE A 5 13.52 17.34 -21.76
N ASN A 6 13.70 18.50 -21.13
CA ASN A 6 14.95 19.25 -21.20
C ASN A 6 16.10 18.45 -20.55
N SER A 7 15.85 17.83 -19.39
CA SER A 7 16.84 16.97 -18.74
C SER A 7 17.23 15.78 -19.63
N LEU A 8 16.26 15.12 -20.26
CA LEU A 8 16.49 13.98 -21.16
C LEU A 8 17.29 14.37 -22.40
N ARG A 9 17.11 15.58 -22.95
CA ARG A 9 17.88 16.06 -24.11
C ARG A 9 19.38 16.16 -23.86
N HIS A 10 19.82 16.34 -22.61
CA HIS A 10 21.25 16.32 -22.29
C HIS A 10 21.88 14.95 -22.51
N ILE A 11 21.12 13.87 -22.31
CA ILE A 11 21.55 12.48 -22.54
C ILE A 11 21.25 12.05 -23.98
N TYR A 12 20.10 12.47 -24.51
CA TYR A 12 19.59 12.11 -25.84
C TYR A 12 19.27 13.36 -26.67
N PRO A 13 20.27 13.98 -27.34
CA PRO A 13 20.09 15.28 -28.01
C PRO A 13 19.00 15.33 -29.07
N ASN A 14 18.77 14.21 -29.77
CA ASN A 14 17.82 14.11 -30.88
C ASN A 14 16.43 13.57 -30.45
N ILE A 15 16.15 13.47 -29.14
CA ILE A 15 14.86 12.98 -28.66
C ILE A 15 13.71 13.92 -29.05
N SER A 16 12.63 13.34 -29.56
CA SER A 16 11.42 14.06 -29.94
C SER A 16 10.53 14.34 -28.72
N TYR A 17 9.77 15.44 -28.77
CA TYR A 17 8.86 15.81 -27.68
C TYR A 17 7.77 14.74 -27.49
N PRO A 18 7.43 14.34 -26.24
CA PRO A 18 6.42 13.32 -26.00
C PRO A 18 5.04 13.75 -26.50
N ILE A 19 4.33 12.85 -27.17
CA ILE A 19 2.97 13.12 -27.70
C ILE A 19 1.86 12.95 -26.66
N LYS A 20 2.11 12.21 -25.57
CA LYS A 20 1.18 11.97 -24.46
C LYS A 20 1.96 11.76 -23.17
N TRP A 21 1.35 12.12 -22.04
CA TRP A 21 1.90 11.87 -20.70
C TRP A 21 0.76 11.72 -19.69
N LEU A 22 1.03 10.96 -18.63
CA LEU A 22 0.19 10.85 -17.46
C LEU A 22 1.04 11.17 -16.23
N ILE A 23 0.53 12.01 -15.34
CA ILE A 23 1.21 12.41 -14.10
C ILE A 23 0.27 12.11 -12.94
N THR A 24 0.64 11.15 -12.11
CA THR A 24 -0.12 10.81 -10.91
C THR A 24 0.11 11.85 -9.81
N ARG A 25 -0.89 12.00 -8.94
CA ARG A 25 -0.83 12.82 -7.72
C ARG A 25 -1.42 12.03 -6.57
N TRP A 26 -0.75 10.93 -6.21
CA TRP A 26 -1.22 9.98 -5.20
C TRP A 26 -1.61 10.64 -3.87
N ARG A 27 -0.84 11.63 -3.41
CA ARG A 27 -1.15 12.40 -2.20
C ARG A 27 -2.49 13.16 -2.27
N SER A 28 -2.89 13.60 -3.46
CA SER A 28 -4.13 14.35 -3.67
C SER A 28 -5.29 13.48 -4.12
N ASP A 29 -5.06 12.19 -4.38
CA ASP A 29 -6.13 11.25 -4.70
C ASP A 29 -6.94 10.97 -3.43
N PRO A 30 -8.27 11.22 -3.40
CA PRO A 30 -9.08 11.04 -2.20
C PRO A 30 -9.17 9.59 -1.74
N PHE A 31 -8.93 8.61 -2.62
CA PHE A 31 -9.01 7.19 -2.31
C PHE A 31 -7.67 6.57 -1.87
N SER A 32 -6.55 7.28 -2.06
CA SER A 32 -5.22 6.79 -1.64
C SER A 32 -4.55 7.71 -0.63
N GLN A 33 -4.68 9.04 -0.76
CA GLN A 33 -4.06 10.06 0.10
C GLN A 33 -2.53 9.96 0.27
N GLY A 34 -1.88 9.11 -0.53
CA GLY A 34 -0.48 8.73 -0.40
C GLY A 34 -0.16 7.61 -1.38
N SER A 35 1.11 7.22 -1.46
CA SER A 35 1.55 6.11 -2.32
C SER A 35 1.45 4.77 -1.61
N TYR A 36 2.16 4.62 -0.50
CA TYR A 36 2.30 3.39 0.27
C TYR A 36 2.91 3.71 1.63
N SER A 37 2.76 2.78 2.58
CA SER A 37 3.28 2.94 3.94
C SER A 37 4.79 2.68 4.02
N SER A 38 5.41 3.35 4.99
CA SER A 38 6.81 3.16 5.38
C SER A 38 6.93 3.48 6.87
N PHE A 39 7.91 2.92 7.57
CA PHE A 39 8.16 3.31 8.96
C PHE A 39 8.57 4.78 9.06
N HIS A 40 7.83 5.55 9.85
CA HIS A 40 8.27 6.86 10.33
C HIS A 40 9.09 6.70 11.61
N LEU A 41 9.82 7.76 11.97
CA LEU A 41 10.55 7.78 13.24
C LEU A 41 9.58 7.50 14.39
N GLY A 42 9.88 6.45 15.17
CA GLY A 42 9.05 6.01 16.29
C GLY A 42 7.97 4.98 15.93
N SER A 43 7.82 4.58 14.66
CA SER A 43 6.97 3.46 14.25
C SER A 43 7.80 2.19 14.09
N ASP A 44 7.20 1.05 14.45
CA ASP A 44 7.84 -0.26 14.38
C ASP A 44 6.81 -1.37 14.10
N LEU A 45 7.25 -2.63 14.23
CA LEU A 45 6.39 -3.79 14.03
C LEU A 45 5.20 -3.84 14.98
N GLU A 46 5.29 -3.28 16.19
CA GLU A 46 4.14 -3.22 17.11
C GLU A 46 3.08 -2.28 16.57
N THR A 47 3.46 -1.15 15.95
CA THR A 47 2.51 -0.26 15.26
C THR A 47 1.69 -1.04 14.20
N LEU A 48 2.35 -1.91 13.42
CA LEU A 48 1.65 -2.71 12.40
C LEU A 48 0.74 -3.77 13.01
N LYS A 49 1.15 -4.37 14.14
CA LYS A 49 0.30 -5.32 14.87
C LYS A 49 -0.94 -4.62 15.39
N GLU A 50 -0.81 -3.43 15.99
CA GLU A 50 -1.91 -2.61 16.45
C GLU A 50 -2.90 -2.28 15.32
N LEU A 51 -2.39 -1.84 14.16
CA LEU A 51 -3.22 -1.58 12.96
C LEU A 51 -3.94 -2.83 12.42
N SER A 52 -3.42 -4.03 12.70
CA SER A 52 -4.00 -5.30 12.25
C SER A 52 -5.01 -5.91 13.22
N LEU A 53 -5.19 -5.31 14.41
CA LEU A 53 -6.11 -5.82 15.42
C LEU A 53 -7.55 -5.70 14.94
N GLU A 54 -8.31 -6.77 15.14
CA GLU A 54 -9.75 -6.73 14.90
C GLU A 54 -10.42 -5.74 15.85
N THR A 55 -11.49 -5.09 15.39
CA THR A 55 -12.24 -4.12 16.19
C THR A 55 -13.72 -4.52 16.29
N HIS A 56 -14.46 -3.84 17.18
CA HIS A 56 -15.90 -4.06 17.37
C HIS A 56 -16.24 -5.52 17.73
N ASP A 57 -15.59 -6.04 18.77
CA ASP A 57 -15.70 -7.44 19.24
C ASP A 57 -15.39 -8.47 18.14
N GLY A 58 -14.42 -8.15 17.28
CA GLY A 58 -13.99 -9.06 16.23
C GLY A 58 -14.94 -9.14 15.04
N ARG A 59 -15.79 -8.13 14.83
CA ARG A 59 -16.67 -8.02 13.65
C ARG A 59 -16.01 -7.30 12.49
N ILE A 60 -15.03 -6.43 12.78
CA ILE A 60 -14.30 -5.67 11.75
C ILE A 60 -12.85 -6.16 11.71
N HIS A 61 -12.42 -6.54 10.51
CA HIS A 61 -11.07 -7.03 10.21
C HIS A 61 -10.33 -6.02 9.33
N TRP A 62 -9.03 -5.89 9.54
CA TRP A 62 -8.18 -4.95 8.80
C TRP A 62 -7.10 -5.69 8.01
N ALA A 63 -7.13 -5.49 6.69
CA ALA A 63 -6.16 -5.98 5.74
C ALA A 63 -5.64 -4.83 4.87
N GLY A 64 -4.54 -5.05 4.18
CA GLY A 64 -3.86 -4.07 3.37
C GLY A 64 -2.38 -3.99 3.70
N GLU A 65 -1.62 -3.36 2.81
CA GLU A 65 -0.16 -3.28 2.89
C GLU A 65 0.35 -2.70 4.23
N HIS A 66 -0.42 -1.79 4.82
CA HIS A 66 -0.12 -1.11 6.07
C HIS A 66 -0.38 -1.95 7.32
N THR A 67 -0.83 -3.21 7.17
CA THR A 67 -1.19 -4.10 8.30
C THR A 67 -0.32 -5.37 8.35
N ASN A 68 0.62 -5.57 7.41
CA ASN A 68 1.34 -6.83 7.30
C ASN A 68 2.57 -6.91 8.24
N TYR A 69 2.33 -7.07 9.54
CA TYR A 69 3.38 -7.18 10.56
C TYR A 69 4.28 -8.41 10.44
N ASN A 70 3.92 -9.40 9.63
CA ASN A 70 4.69 -10.62 9.38
C ASN A 70 5.43 -10.62 8.04
N GLY A 71 5.39 -9.50 7.29
CA GLY A 71 6.02 -9.37 5.99
C GLY A 71 6.55 -7.95 5.76
N SER A 72 6.67 -7.58 4.49
CA SER A 72 7.06 -6.22 4.10
C SER A 72 5.85 -5.28 4.09
N ILE A 73 6.07 -3.97 4.22
CA ILE A 73 5.04 -2.93 4.04
C ILE A 73 5.26 -2.15 2.76
N GLY A 74 4.20 -1.61 2.20
CA GLY A 74 4.22 -0.76 1.00
C GLY A 74 4.31 -1.49 -0.33
N TYR A 75 4.08 -2.81 -0.33
CA TYR A 75 4.15 -3.66 -1.51
C TYR A 75 2.83 -4.36 -1.82
N VAL A 76 2.71 -4.88 -3.03
CA VAL A 76 1.49 -5.56 -3.51
C VAL A 76 1.28 -6.91 -2.80
N ASP A 77 2.34 -7.69 -2.64
CA ASP A 77 2.34 -8.96 -1.90
C ASP A 77 1.90 -8.77 -0.44
N SER A 78 2.28 -7.67 0.19
CA SER A 78 1.83 -7.31 1.53
C SER A 78 0.31 -7.16 1.66
N GLY A 79 -0.31 -6.49 0.68
CA GLY A 79 -1.77 -6.40 0.58
C GLY A 79 -2.42 -7.76 0.37
N PHE A 80 -1.79 -8.62 -0.44
CA PHE A 80 -2.27 -9.97 -0.71
C PHE A 80 -2.19 -10.89 0.52
N GLU A 81 -1.04 -10.93 1.19
CA GLU A 81 -0.79 -11.76 2.37
C GLU A 81 -1.68 -11.37 3.55
N SER A 82 -1.82 -10.07 3.83
CA SER A 82 -2.73 -9.58 4.87
C SER A 82 -4.20 -9.91 4.55
N GLY A 83 -4.59 -9.88 3.26
CA GLY A 83 -5.89 -10.33 2.80
C GLY A 83 -6.13 -11.81 3.10
N ILE A 84 -5.17 -12.69 2.80
CA ILE A 84 -5.25 -14.12 3.14
C ILE A 84 -5.35 -14.32 4.66
N ARG A 85 -4.58 -13.56 5.45
CA ARG A 85 -4.59 -13.63 6.91
C ARG A 85 -5.99 -13.34 7.46
N GLU A 86 -6.60 -12.23 7.06
CA GLU A 86 -7.93 -11.86 7.56
C GLU A 86 -9.03 -12.80 7.03
N ALA A 87 -8.94 -13.26 5.78
CA ALA A 87 -9.88 -14.24 5.24
C ALA A 87 -9.89 -15.54 6.06
N LYS A 88 -8.70 -16.05 6.46
CA LYS A 88 -8.59 -17.24 7.33
C LYS A 88 -9.21 -17.00 8.71
N LYS A 89 -8.99 -15.83 9.32
CA LYS A 89 -9.62 -15.48 10.60
C LYS A 89 -11.14 -15.48 10.51
N ILE A 90 -11.69 -14.86 9.46
CA ILE A 90 -13.13 -14.82 9.22
C ILE A 90 -13.69 -16.23 9.03
N LEU A 91 -13.06 -17.06 8.19
CA LEU A 91 -13.49 -18.45 7.97
C LEU A 91 -13.50 -19.26 9.27
N ASN A 92 -12.46 -19.14 10.10
CA ASN A 92 -12.38 -19.85 11.37
C ASN A 92 -13.50 -19.45 12.35
N LYS A 93 -13.97 -18.19 12.31
CA LYS A 93 -15.09 -17.73 13.14
C LYS A 93 -16.47 -18.18 12.61
N LEU A 94 -16.58 -18.40 11.31
CA LEU A 94 -17.82 -18.85 10.67
C LEU A 94 -18.00 -20.37 10.76
N GLN A 95 -16.91 -21.12 10.94
CA GLN A 95 -17.00 -22.56 11.12
C GLN A 95 -17.64 -22.86 12.48
N PRO A 96 -18.74 -23.65 12.53
CA PRO A 96 -19.30 -24.08 13.80
C PRO A 96 -18.27 -24.92 14.55
N PHE A 97 -18.16 -24.72 15.86
CA PHE A 97 -17.40 -25.63 16.73
C PHE A 97 -17.99 -27.03 16.58
N THR A 98 -17.34 -27.89 15.80
CA THR A 98 -17.59 -29.34 15.78
C THR A 98 -16.96 -30.01 16.98
#